data_AF-A0A2P9GZS8-F1
#
_entry.id   AF-A0A2P9GZS8-F1
#
_cell.length_a   1.000
_cell.length_b   1.000
_cell.length_c   1.000
_cell.angle_alpha   90.00
_cell.angle_beta   90.00
_cell.angle_gamma   90.00
#
_symmetry.space_group_name_H-M   'P 1'
#
loop_
_entity.id
_entity.type
_entity.pdbx_description
1 polymer ?
#
loop_
_entity_poly.entity_id
_entity_poly.type
_entity_poly.pdbx_seq_one_letter_code
_entity_poly.pdbx_strand_id
1 'polypeptide(L)'
;MPVLQTLRCSASIQVEIVEHINEIAMRDQKAGADILETPHARKIVESKDLNHRQKTLALRGFLSELRHPRLSSRQKRFQRQIESLGLPSGARIIPPVAFEGNNWKMELSFTGPEELRKVFDSTRPLVESERLDIIFRAPGRRGRD
;
A
#
# COMPACT_ATOMS: atom_id res chain seq x y z
N MET A 1 -17.25 -2.27 -23.72
CA MET A 1 -18.24 -2.42 -22.61
C MET A 1 -18.05 -1.25 -21.66
N PRO A 2 -19.09 -0.48 -21.29
CA PRO A 2 -18.92 0.61 -20.33
C PRO A 2 -18.61 0.06 -18.94
N VAL A 3 -17.39 0.27 -18.44
CA VAL A 3 -16.90 -0.31 -17.18
C VAL A 3 -17.87 -0.08 -16.01
N LEU A 4 -18.49 1.10 -15.91
CA LEU A 4 -19.45 1.43 -14.86
C LEU A 4 -20.71 0.54 -14.87
N GLN A 5 -21.16 0.10 -16.05
CA GLN A 5 -22.30 -0.83 -16.17
C GLN A 5 -21.95 -2.23 -15.65
N THR A 6 -20.69 -2.66 -15.79
CA THR A 6 -20.20 -3.93 -15.25
C THR A 6 -20.11 -3.94 -13.73
N LEU A 7 -19.77 -2.79 -13.13
CA LEU A 7 -19.58 -2.66 -11.67
C LEU A 7 -20.90 -2.61 -10.90
N ARG A 8 -21.98 -2.08 -11.52
CA ARG A 8 -23.30 -1.92 -10.90
C ARG A 8 -23.23 -1.28 -9.50
N CYS A 9 -22.34 -0.30 -9.33
CA CYS A 9 -22.14 0.43 -8.08
C CYS A 9 -23.01 1.69 -8.02
N SER A 10 -23.15 2.30 -6.83
CA SER A 10 -23.96 3.51 -6.65
C SER A 10 -23.40 4.70 -7.42
N ALA A 11 -24.24 5.70 -7.71
CA ALA A 11 -23.82 6.91 -8.42
C ALA A 11 -22.63 7.62 -7.71
N SER A 12 -22.63 7.66 -6.37
CA SER A 12 -21.51 8.20 -5.59
C SER A 12 -20.19 7.46 -5.85
N ILE A 13 -20.23 6.12 -5.93
CA ILE A 13 -19.03 5.33 -6.25
C ILE A 13 -18.61 5.52 -7.71
N GLN A 14 -19.56 5.68 -8.63
CA GLN A 14 -19.25 5.95 -10.04
C GLN A 14 -18.52 7.30 -10.18
N VAL A 15 -18.98 8.34 -9.48
CA VAL A 15 -18.32 9.65 -9.44
C VAL A 15 -16.90 9.52 -8.91
N GLU A 16 -16.71 8.87 -7.76
CA GLU A 16 -15.38 8.62 -7.17
C GLU A 16 -14.43 7.93 -8.17
N ILE A 17 -14.91 6.91 -8.87
CA ILE A 17 -14.11 6.18 -9.87
C ILE A 17 -13.69 7.11 -11.01
N VAL A 18 -14.61 7.92 -11.53
CA VAL A 18 -14.33 8.87 -12.61
C VAL A 18 -13.35 9.95 -12.17
N GLU A 19 -13.51 10.50 -10.97
CA GLU A 19 -12.57 11.46 -10.36
C GLU A 19 -11.17 10.86 -10.26
N HIS A 20 -11.05 9.65 -9.72
CA HIS A 20 -9.78 8.95 -9.62
C HIS A 20 -9.12 8.73 -10.98
N ILE A 21 -9.88 8.31 -11.99
CA ILE A 21 -9.38 8.13 -13.36
C ILE A 21 -8.88 9.47 -13.93
N ASN A 22 -9.65 10.54 -13.76
CA ASN A 22 -9.27 11.86 -14.26
C ASN A 22 -8.00 12.40 -13.59
N GLU A 23 -7.85 12.23 -12.28
CA GLU A 23 -6.64 12.63 -11.57
C GLU A 23 -5.39 11.87 -12.07
N ILE A 24 -5.50 10.55 -12.26
CA ILE A 24 -4.41 9.74 -12.81
C ILE A 24 -4.10 10.17 -14.24
N ALA A 25 -5.14 10.36 -15.07
CA ALA A 25 -5.04 10.74 -16.48
C ALA A 25 -4.33 12.10 -16.64
N MET A 26 -4.72 13.08 -15.84
CA MET A 26 -4.07 14.40 -15.80
C MET A 26 -2.60 14.29 -15.39
N ARG A 27 -2.30 13.52 -14.34
CA ARG A 27 -0.92 13.36 -13.86
C ARG A 27 -0.03 12.65 -14.88
N ASP A 28 -0.53 11.60 -15.51
CA ASP A 28 0.23 10.75 -16.43
C ASP A 28 0.15 11.21 -17.88
N GLN A 29 -0.57 12.31 -18.17
CA GLN A 29 -0.80 12.87 -19.50
C GLN A 29 -1.36 11.82 -20.48
N LYS A 30 -2.36 11.05 -20.03
CA LYS A 30 -3.01 9.98 -20.81
C LYS A 30 -4.52 10.17 -20.84
N ALA A 31 -5.20 9.51 -21.78
CA ALA A 31 -6.65 9.48 -21.76
C ALA A 31 -7.13 8.59 -20.60
N GLY A 32 -8.25 8.96 -19.97
CA GLY A 32 -8.86 8.15 -18.91
C GLY A 32 -9.20 6.72 -19.36
N ALA A 33 -9.54 6.55 -20.64
CA ALA A 33 -9.78 5.24 -21.25
C ALA A 33 -8.53 4.34 -21.19
N ASP A 34 -7.33 4.89 -21.42
CA ASP A 34 -6.08 4.12 -21.43
C ASP A 34 -5.80 3.45 -20.08
N ILE A 35 -6.26 4.05 -18.98
CA ILE A 35 -6.14 3.50 -17.62
C ILE A 35 -6.99 2.24 -17.47
N LEU A 36 -8.21 2.27 -18.03
CA LEU A 36 -9.15 1.14 -18.01
C LEU A 36 -8.74 0.03 -18.97
N GLU A 37 -8.00 0.36 -20.03
CA GLU A 37 -7.45 -0.62 -20.98
C GLU A 37 -6.14 -1.28 -20.51
N THR A 38 -5.60 -0.88 -19.35
CA THR A 38 -4.43 -1.55 -18.78
C THR A 38 -4.71 -3.04 -18.50
N PRO A 39 -3.73 -3.93 -18.65
CA PRO A 39 -3.92 -5.37 -18.42
C PRO A 39 -4.51 -5.69 -17.04
N HIS A 40 -4.13 -4.92 -16.02
CA HIS A 40 -4.62 -5.12 -14.66
C HIS A 40 -6.08 -4.68 -14.49
N ALA A 41 -6.46 -3.52 -15.04
CA ALA A 41 -7.85 -3.06 -15.03
C ALA A 41 -8.76 -4.03 -15.80
N ARG A 42 -8.34 -4.45 -17.00
CA ARG A 42 -9.08 -5.45 -17.79
C ARG A 42 -9.25 -6.77 -17.03
N LYS A 43 -8.19 -7.29 -16.42
CA LYS A 43 -8.26 -8.51 -15.60
C LYS A 43 -9.30 -8.42 -14.48
N ILE A 44 -9.43 -7.26 -13.82
CA ILE A 44 -10.44 -7.03 -12.79
C ILE A 44 -11.84 -6.99 -13.40
N VAL A 45 -12.05 -6.19 -14.45
CA VAL A 45 -13.36 -5.96 -15.07
C VAL A 45 -13.89 -7.23 -15.75
N GLU A 46 -13.01 -8.01 -16.37
CA GLU A 46 -13.35 -9.21 -17.15
C GLU A 46 -13.34 -10.50 -16.33
N SER A 47 -12.83 -10.48 -15.09
CA SER A 47 -12.79 -11.67 -14.23
C SER A 47 -14.18 -12.29 -14.08
N LYS A 48 -14.29 -13.59 -14.33
CA LYS A 48 -15.52 -14.36 -14.12
C LYS A 48 -15.69 -14.82 -12.67
N ASP A 49 -14.60 -14.84 -11.91
CA ASP A 49 -14.57 -15.29 -10.52
C ASP A 49 -14.99 -14.19 -9.53
N LEU A 50 -15.00 -12.93 -9.97
CA LEU A 50 -15.40 -11.80 -9.15
C LEU A 50 -16.83 -11.36 -9.46
N ASN A 51 -17.65 -11.23 -8.42
CA ASN A 51 -18.94 -10.57 -8.54
C ASN A 51 -18.79 -9.05 -8.68
N HIS A 52 -19.88 -8.35 -9.02
CA HIS A 52 -19.85 -6.91 -9.30
C HIS A 52 -19.34 -6.06 -8.12
N ARG A 53 -19.63 -6.45 -6.86
CA ARG A 53 -19.11 -5.76 -5.66
C ARG A 53 -17.61 -5.96 -5.51
N GLN A 54 -17.13 -7.19 -5.72
CA GLN A 54 -15.71 -7.52 -5.66
C GLN A 54 -14.92 -6.80 -6.75
N LYS A 55 -15.46 -6.74 -7.98
CA LYS A 55 -14.87 -5.94 -9.07
C LYS A 55 -14.78 -4.47 -8.72
N THR A 56 -15.83 -3.91 -8.12
CA THR A 56 -15.85 -2.50 -7.67
C THR A 56 -14.76 -2.24 -6.64
N LEU A 57 -14.64 -3.10 -5.62
CA LEU A 57 -13.62 -2.97 -4.58
C LEU A 57 -12.21 -3.09 -5.16
N ALA A 58 -11.97 -4.09 -6.00
CA ALA A 58 -10.68 -4.33 -6.63
C ALA A 58 -10.26 -3.17 -7.55
N LEU A 59 -11.19 -2.65 -8.37
CA LEU A 59 -10.88 -1.52 -9.25
C LEU A 59 -10.61 -0.24 -8.46
N ARG A 60 -11.38 0.05 -7.41
CA ARG A 60 -11.12 1.20 -6.52
C ARG A 60 -9.76 1.09 -5.84
N GLY A 61 -9.38 -0.10 -5.37
CA GLY A 61 -8.06 -0.37 -4.81
C GLY A 61 -6.95 -0.11 -5.82
N PHE A 62 -7.09 -0.65 -7.03
CA PHE A 62 -6.14 -0.42 -8.12
C PHE A 62 -5.98 1.06 -8.49
N LEU A 63 -7.09 1.80 -8.62
CA LEU A 63 -7.05 3.23 -8.93
C LEU A 63 -6.42 4.03 -7.78
N SER A 64 -6.69 3.68 -6.53
CA SER A 64 -6.02 4.29 -5.36
C SER A 64 -4.50 4.09 -5.38
N GLU A 65 -4.04 2.88 -5.69
CA GLU A 65 -2.60 2.60 -5.86
C GLU A 65 -1.98 3.42 -6.98
N LEU A 66 -2.69 3.54 -8.11
CA LEU A 66 -2.24 4.33 -9.25
C LEU A 66 -2.20 5.82 -8.95
N ARG A 67 -3.11 6.37 -8.13
CA ARG A 67 -3.14 7.79 -7.73
C ARG A 67 -1.93 8.18 -6.90
N HIS A 68 -1.41 7.25 -6.10
CA HIS A 68 -0.28 7.51 -5.21
C HIS A 68 0.96 6.65 -5.54
N PRO A 69 1.60 6.80 -6.71
CA PRO A 69 2.66 5.91 -7.19
C PRO A 69 3.94 6.02 -6.35
N ARG A 70 4.23 7.22 -5.82
CA ARG A 70 5.31 7.42 -4.85
C ARG A 70 5.03 6.68 -3.54
N LEU A 71 3.79 6.72 -3.06
CA LEU A 71 3.35 6.00 -1.87
C LEU A 71 3.38 4.48 -2.08
N SER A 72 2.84 3.99 -3.20
CA SER A 72 2.86 2.57 -3.58
C SER A 72 4.29 2.05 -3.74
N SER A 73 5.18 2.82 -4.37
CA SER A 73 6.60 2.46 -4.50
C SER A 73 7.32 2.44 -3.14
N ARG A 74 7.02 3.39 -2.25
CA ARG A 74 7.54 3.42 -0.88
C ARG A 74 7.01 2.25 -0.05
N GLN A 75 5.74 1.90 -0.17
CA GLN A 75 5.14 0.72 0.46
C GLN A 75 5.80 -0.57 0.00
N LYS A 76 6.01 -0.75 -1.31
CA LYS A 76 6.70 -1.93 -1.88
C LYS A 76 8.17 -2.00 -1.47
N ARG A 77 8.86 -0.86 -1.40
CA ARG A 77 10.25 -0.81 -0.89
C ARG A 77 10.29 -1.17 0.58
N PHE A 78 9.41 -0.58 1.39
CA PHE A 78 9.30 -0.87 2.81
C PHE A 78 9.02 -2.36 3.06
N GLN A 79 8.07 -2.94 2.35
CA GLN A 79 7.73 -4.36 2.47
C GLN A 79 8.94 -5.26 2.19
N ARG A 80 9.65 -5.03 1.08
CA ARG A 80 10.89 -5.78 0.75
C ARG A 80 11.98 -5.61 1.81
N GLN A 81 12.12 -4.41 2.36
CA GLN A 81 13.11 -4.14 3.42
C GLN A 81 12.76 -4.88 4.70
N ILE A 82 11.48 -4.86 5.13
CA ILE A 82 11.02 -5.61 6.31
C ILE A 82 11.20 -7.12 6.14
N GLU A 83 10.89 -7.66 4.96
CA GLU A 83 11.13 -9.07 4.65
C GLU A 83 12.62 -9.43 4.77
N SER A 84 13.52 -8.57 4.29
CA SER A 84 14.97 -8.77 4.40
C SER A 84 15.53 -8.64 5.82
N LEU A 85 14.79 -7.99 6.73
CA LEU A 85 15.19 -7.87 8.13
C LEU A 85 14.92 -9.14 8.93
N GLY A 86 14.03 -10.02 8.44
CA GLY A 86 13.70 -11.27 9.11
C GLY A 86 13.14 -11.04 10.50
N LEU A 87 12.11 -10.18 10.61
CA LEU A 87 11.47 -9.88 11.89
C LEU A 87 11.04 -11.19 12.59
N PRO A 88 11.27 -11.31 13.91
CA PRO A 88 10.82 -12.47 14.66
C PRO A 88 9.28 -12.56 14.63
N SER A 89 8.78 -13.80 14.69
CA SER A 89 7.34 -14.05 14.78
C SER A 89 6.72 -13.25 15.93
N GLY A 90 5.61 -12.58 15.65
CA GLY A 90 4.92 -11.70 16.60
C GLY A 90 5.44 -10.26 16.63
N ALA A 91 6.52 -9.90 15.92
CA ALA A 91 6.97 -8.51 15.81
C ALA A 91 6.64 -7.92 14.43
N ARG A 92 6.13 -6.69 14.40
CA ARG A 92 5.92 -5.92 13.15
C ARG A 92 6.34 -4.47 13.32
N ILE A 93 6.84 -3.89 12.25
CA ILE A 93 7.10 -2.45 12.16
C ILE A 93 6.00 -1.80 11.33
N ILE A 94 5.49 -0.67 11.80
CA ILE A 94 4.42 0.10 11.17
C ILE A 94 5.00 1.47 10.78
N PRO A 95 4.96 1.82 9.49
CA PRO A 95 5.42 3.11 9.03
C PRO A 95 4.45 4.23 9.42
N PRO A 96 4.91 5.50 9.42
CA PRO A 96 4.02 6.64 9.54
C PRO A 96 3.01 6.67 8.39
N VAL A 97 1.87 7.33 8.61
CA VAL A 97 0.83 7.50 7.59
C VAL A 97 1.44 8.10 6.33
N ALA A 98 1.13 7.51 5.17
CA ALA A 98 1.70 7.89 3.88
C ALA A 98 3.26 7.89 3.81
N PHE A 99 3.95 7.31 4.79
CA PHE A 99 5.39 7.49 5.03
C PHE A 99 5.80 8.96 5.20
N GLU A 100 4.88 9.81 5.63
CA GLU A 100 5.07 11.24 5.90
C GLU A 100 4.96 11.46 7.40
N GLY A 101 6.12 11.53 8.05
CA GLY A 101 6.23 11.66 9.51
C GLY A 101 7.48 10.99 10.05
N ASN A 102 7.77 11.27 11.32
CA ASN A 102 8.94 10.72 12.03
C ASN A 102 8.57 9.59 13.00
N ASN A 103 7.27 9.36 13.21
CA ASN A 103 6.79 8.43 14.22
C ASN A 103 6.54 7.06 13.60
N TRP A 104 7.50 6.16 13.83
CA TRP A 104 7.39 4.75 13.50
C TRP A 104 6.92 3.99 14.73
N LYS A 105 6.16 2.91 14.52
CA LYS A 105 5.71 2.05 15.62
C LYS A 105 6.25 0.64 15.42
N MET A 106 6.55 -0.03 16.52
CA MET A 106 6.73 -1.48 16.56
C MET A 106 5.59 -2.07 17.39
N GLU A 107 4.92 -3.08 16.85
CA GLU A 107 3.89 -3.83 17.58
C GLU A 107 4.42 -5.24 17.85
N LEU A 108 4.24 -5.69 19.10
CA LEU A 108 4.54 -7.05 19.55
C LEU A 108 3.22 -7.75 19.89
N SER A 109 2.99 -8.92 19.30
CA SER A 109 1.81 -9.77 19.54
C SER A 109 2.20 -10.93 20.46
N PHE A 110 1.45 -11.11 21.54
CA PHE A 110 1.70 -12.13 22.56
C PHE A 110 0.41 -12.49 23.30
N THR A 111 0.34 -13.68 23.87
CA THR A 111 -0.80 -14.20 24.63
C THR A 111 -0.57 -14.20 26.14
N GLY A 112 0.66 -13.94 26.59
CA GLY A 112 0.99 -13.82 28.01
C GLY A 112 2.38 -13.24 28.27
N PRO A 113 2.74 -13.00 29.54
CA PRO A 113 4.00 -12.33 29.91
C PRO A 113 5.27 -13.06 29.45
N GLU A 114 5.27 -14.39 29.50
CA GLU A 114 6.40 -15.21 29.06
C GLU A 114 6.63 -15.11 27.54
N GLU A 115 5.55 -15.04 26.76
CA GLU A 115 5.64 -14.87 25.31
C GLU A 115 6.07 -13.43 24.95
N LEU A 116 5.58 -12.42 25.68
CA LEU A 116 6.06 -11.05 25.54
C LEU A 116 7.57 -10.97 25.75
N ARG A 117 8.10 -11.59 26.82
CA ARG A 117 9.55 -11.65 27.08
C ARG A 117 10.30 -12.28 25.91
N LYS A 118 9.85 -13.45 25.43
CA LYS A 118 10.46 -14.14 24.29
C LYS A 118 10.49 -13.29 23.02
N VAL A 119 9.36 -12.66 22.67
CA VAL A 119 9.25 -11.81 21.48
C VAL A 119 10.16 -10.58 21.63
N PHE A 120 10.15 -9.93 22.81
CA PHE A 120 11.00 -8.78 23.09
C PHE A 120 12.49 -9.12 23.01
N ASP A 121 12.93 -10.20 23.66
CA ASP A 121 14.33 -10.65 23.63
C ASP A 121 14.77 -11.04 22.21
N SER A 122 13.86 -11.61 21.41
CA SER A 122 14.13 -11.92 20.00
C SER A 122 14.25 -10.67 19.12
N THR A 123 13.61 -9.55 19.50
CA THR A 123 13.73 -8.28 18.77
C THR A 123 14.97 -7.48 19.16
N ARG A 124 15.55 -7.73 20.35
CA ARG A 124 16.70 -6.98 20.88
C ARG A 124 17.91 -6.97 19.93
N PRO A 125 18.40 -8.10 19.36
CA PRO A 125 19.54 -8.08 18.44
C PRO A 125 19.29 -7.25 17.19
N LEU A 126 18.04 -7.15 16.74
CA LEU A 126 17.67 -6.34 15.60
C LEU A 126 17.73 -4.84 15.94
N VAL A 127 17.24 -4.44 17.12
CA VAL A 127 17.25 -3.05 17.59
C VAL A 127 18.66 -2.57 17.91
N GLU A 128 19.50 -3.46 18.46
CA GLU A 128 20.90 -3.16 18.78
C GLU A 128 21.80 -3.16 17.52
N SER A 129 21.28 -3.64 16.39
CA SER A 129 21.97 -3.59 15.09
C SER A 129 21.58 -2.35 14.28
N GLU A 130 22.51 -1.84 13.46
CA GLU A 130 22.22 -0.77 12.48
C GLU A 130 21.31 -1.24 11.32
N ARG A 131 20.82 -2.49 11.34
CA ARG A 131 20.00 -3.04 10.24
C ARG A 131 18.69 -2.27 10.08
N LEU A 132 18.15 -1.68 11.15
CA LEU A 132 16.95 -0.86 11.09
C LEU A 132 17.16 0.46 10.33
N ASP A 133 18.39 0.95 10.14
CA ASP A 133 18.62 2.17 9.36
C ASP A 133 18.12 2.06 7.91
N ILE A 134 18.09 0.85 7.37
CA ILE A 134 17.68 0.61 5.99
C ILE A 134 16.23 1.05 5.74
N ILE A 135 15.36 0.94 6.75
CA ILE A 135 13.95 1.37 6.67
C ILE A 135 13.78 2.87 6.88
N PHE A 136 14.68 3.52 7.63
CA PHE A 136 14.62 4.95 7.95
C PHE A 136 15.31 5.84 6.92
N ARG A 137 16.26 5.32 6.14
CA ARG A 137 16.93 6.05 5.05
C ARG A 137 15.97 6.27 3.88
N ALA A 138 15.31 7.43 3.86
CA ALA A 138 14.62 7.99 2.71
C ALA A 138 15.63 8.79 1.84
N PRO A 139 15.62 8.65 0.50
CA PRO A 139 16.29 9.61 -0.36
C PRO A 139 15.46 10.91 -0.33
N GLY A 140 15.99 11.98 0.28
CA GLY A 140 15.39 13.32 0.10
C GLY A 140 15.25 14.24 1.30
N ARG A 141 15.92 14.02 2.45
CA ARG A 141 16.24 15.15 3.32
C ARG A 141 17.50 15.83 2.80
N ARG A 142 17.35 16.69 1.78
CA ARG A 142 18.28 17.81 1.67
C ARG A 142 18.03 18.65 2.92
N GLY A 143 19.10 18.86 3.68
CA GLY A 143 19.10 19.81 4.77
C GLY A 143 18.53 21.14 4.29
N ARG A 144 17.77 21.76 5.18
CA ARG A 144 17.69 23.22 5.17
C ARG A 144 18.39 23.61 6.46
N ASP A 145 19.64 24.05 6.28
CA ASP A 145 20.36 24.91 7.20
C ASP A 145 19.50 26.14 7.55
#